data_AF-A0A1I2BG17-F1
#
_entry.id   AF-A0A1I2BG17-F1
#
_cell.length_a   1.000
_cell.length_b   1.000
_cell.length_c   1.000
_cell.angle_alpha   90.00
_cell.angle_beta   90.00
_cell.angle_gamma   90.00
#
_symmetry.space_group_name_H-M   'P 1'
#
loop_
_entity.id
_entity.type
_entity.pdbx_description
1 polymer ?
#
loop_
_entity_poly.entity_id
_entity_poly.type
_entity_poly.pdbx_seq_one_letter_code
_entity_poly.pdbx_strand_id
1 'polypeptide(L)'
;MIPDGHTPIDRDGVAALHGLTPRQAARRRPWNQPGHPEPLTRGRPTNSRPRLWDSYQVAAYATGHPAPPLPNRHQPGDLLDRIEAAEYLGLTPTAWERDTYRARVPEPDARPYNVPHWHRSTLDRHAADRARPREPAGGRPAGARDATPRRDLAARVAELVEHHRSQHGRVNIAAIARELGIAYSTAHKYAHSHDSASPPRNRQ
;
A
#
# COMPACT_ATOMS: atom_id res chain seq x y z
N MET A 1 3.23 7.58 -18.57
CA MET A 1 1.78 7.86 -18.57
C MET A 1 1.29 7.52 -19.94
N ILE A 2 0.22 6.73 -20.01
CA ILE A 2 -0.46 6.40 -21.26
C ILE A 2 -1.68 7.34 -21.32
N PRO A 3 -1.76 8.25 -22.31
CA PRO A 3 -2.90 9.16 -22.42
C PRO A 3 -4.21 8.41 -22.69
N ASP A 4 -5.32 8.99 -22.27
CA ASP A 4 -6.65 8.40 -22.50
C ASP A 4 -6.94 8.16 -24.00
N GLY A 5 -7.46 6.99 -24.34
CA GLY A 5 -7.73 6.58 -25.73
C GLY A 5 -6.51 6.18 -26.55
N HIS A 6 -5.29 6.23 -25.98
CA HIS A 6 -4.08 5.80 -26.67
C HIS A 6 -3.72 4.34 -26.39
N THR A 7 -3.21 3.63 -27.40
CA THR A 7 -2.85 2.22 -27.29
C THR A 7 -1.33 2.08 -27.07
N PRO A 8 -0.88 1.60 -25.90
CA PRO A 8 0.53 1.38 -25.67
C PRO A 8 1.02 0.13 -26.43
N ILE A 9 2.22 0.20 -26.96
CA ILE A 9 2.92 -0.94 -27.57
C ILE A 9 4.32 -1.12 -26.98
N ASP A 10 4.77 -2.35 -26.85
CA ASP A 10 6.13 -2.70 -26.42
C ASP A 10 7.10 -2.78 -27.60
N ARG A 11 8.32 -3.28 -27.36
CA ARG A 11 9.35 -3.40 -28.41
C ARG A 11 8.93 -4.32 -29.55
N ASP A 12 8.17 -5.37 -29.25
CA ASP A 12 7.72 -6.31 -30.27
C ASP A 12 6.61 -5.69 -31.11
N GLY A 13 5.72 -4.90 -30.48
CA GLY A 13 4.76 -4.06 -31.21
C GLY A 13 5.44 -3.03 -32.12
N VAL A 14 6.50 -2.35 -31.64
CA VAL A 14 7.30 -1.44 -32.49
C VAL A 14 7.93 -2.21 -33.64
N ALA A 15 8.52 -3.39 -33.39
CA ALA A 15 9.10 -4.23 -34.43
C ALA A 15 8.07 -4.57 -35.53
N ALA A 16 6.87 -4.99 -35.12
CA ALA A 16 5.79 -5.33 -36.03
C ALA A 16 5.37 -4.14 -36.91
N LEU A 17 5.23 -2.95 -36.35
CA LEU A 17 4.89 -1.73 -37.11
C LEU A 17 5.97 -1.33 -38.12
N HIS A 18 7.24 -1.66 -37.85
CA HIS A 18 8.33 -1.47 -38.81
C HIS A 18 8.49 -2.62 -39.81
N GLY A 19 7.60 -3.62 -39.81
CA GLY A 19 7.73 -4.81 -40.66
C GLY A 19 8.97 -5.66 -40.33
N LEU A 20 9.44 -5.62 -39.08
CA LEU A 20 10.64 -6.31 -38.62
C LEU A 20 10.28 -7.48 -37.72
N THR A 21 11.06 -8.56 -37.83
CA THR A 21 11.08 -9.60 -36.80
C THR A 21 11.72 -9.08 -35.51
N PRO A 22 11.42 -9.65 -34.33
CA PRO A 22 12.05 -9.24 -33.07
C PRO A 22 13.59 -9.26 -33.12
N ARG A 23 14.17 -10.25 -33.80
CA ARG A 23 15.62 -10.36 -34.00
C ARG A 23 16.19 -9.21 -34.84
N GLN A 24 15.50 -8.80 -35.90
CA GLN A 24 15.91 -7.67 -36.73
C GLN A 24 15.78 -6.35 -35.97
N ALA A 25 14.68 -6.17 -35.24
CA ALA A 25 14.45 -4.97 -34.42
C ALA A 25 15.49 -4.84 -33.30
N ALA A 26 15.88 -5.94 -32.65
CA ALA A 26 16.94 -5.93 -31.65
C ALA A 26 18.29 -5.45 -32.20
N ARG A 27 18.61 -5.77 -33.47
CA ARG A 27 19.83 -5.32 -34.16
C ARG A 27 19.71 -3.88 -34.67
N ARG A 28 18.62 -3.55 -35.36
CA ARG A 28 18.42 -2.25 -36.01
C ARG A 28 18.03 -1.14 -35.04
N ARG A 29 17.38 -1.50 -33.93
CA ARG A 29 16.91 -0.60 -32.86
C ARG A 29 16.15 0.61 -33.42
N PRO A 30 15.00 0.40 -34.09
CA PRO A 30 14.23 1.50 -34.69
C PRO A 30 13.90 2.61 -33.69
N TRP A 31 13.63 2.25 -32.44
CA TRP A 31 13.40 3.17 -31.32
C TRP A 31 14.59 4.06 -30.91
N ASN A 32 15.77 3.88 -31.52
CA ASN A 32 16.93 4.76 -31.34
C ASN A 32 17.18 5.66 -32.56
N GLN A 33 16.37 5.56 -33.61
CA GLN A 33 16.56 6.35 -34.83
C GLN A 33 16.14 7.81 -34.60
N PRO A 34 16.81 8.78 -35.23
CA PRO A 34 16.41 10.18 -35.17
C PRO A 34 14.95 10.37 -35.63
N GLY A 35 14.16 11.09 -34.84
CA GLY A 35 12.75 11.36 -35.14
C GLY A 35 11.78 10.25 -34.72
N HIS A 36 12.26 9.10 -34.23
CA HIS A 36 11.37 8.09 -33.67
C HIS A 36 10.64 8.65 -32.43
N PRO A 37 9.35 8.34 -32.23
CA PRO A 37 8.59 8.75 -31.06
C PRO A 37 9.26 8.39 -29.74
N GLU A 38 9.14 9.27 -28.75
CA GLU A 38 9.60 9.00 -27.40
C GLU A 38 8.74 7.93 -26.71
N PRO A 39 9.32 7.13 -25.79
CA PRO A 39 8.53 6.20 -24.98
C PRO A 39 7.56 6.93 -24.04
N LEU A 40 6.36 6.36 -23.86
CA LEU A 40 5.34 6.80 -22.88
C LEU A 40 5.78 6.58 -21.42
N THR A 41 6.62 5.57 -21.19
CA THR A 41 7.14 5.21 -19.87
C THR A 41 8.44 5.94 -19.56
N ARG A 42 8.57 6.46 -18.34
CA ARG A 42 9.77 7.17 -17.88
C ARG A 42 10.80 6.25 -17.23
N GLY A 43 12.08 6.59 -17.36
CA GLY A 43 13.19 5.95 -16.66
C GLY A 43 13.82 4.74 -17.37
N ARG A 44 14.60 3.96 -16.62
CA ARG A 44 15.31 2.78 -17.13
C ARG A 44 14.34 1.59 -17.22
N PRO A 45 14.25 0.90 -18.37
CA PRO A 45 13.39 -0.26 -18.50
C PRO A 45 13.84 -1.42 -17.62
N THR A 46 12.87 -2.10 -17.03
CA THR A 46 13.02 -3.38 -16.31
C THR A 46 11.93 -4.35 -16.78
N ASN A 47 12.00 -5.62 -16.39
CA ASN A 47 10.96 -6.60 -16.73
C ASN A 47 9.58 -6.20 -16.16
N SER A 48 9.56 -5.49 -15.03
CA SER A 48 8.35 -4.95 -14.41
C SER A 48 7.94 -3.57 -14.95
N ARG A 49 8.75 -2.97 -15.83
CA ARG A 49 8.58 -1.62 -16.38
C ARG A 49 9.17 -1.58 -17.80
N PRO A 50 8.52 -2.25 -18.78
CA PRO A 50 8.99 -2.23 -20.15
C PRO A 50 8.91 -0.81 -20.70
N ARG A 51 9.70 -0.52 -21.74
CA ARG A 51 9.47 0.70 -22.53
C ARG A 51 8.19 0.49 -23.33
N LEU A 52 7.26 1.41 -23.19
CA LEU A 52 6.05 1.46 -24.00
C LEU A 52 6.08 2.69 -24.90
N TRP A 53 5.50 2.57 -26.08
CA TRP A 53 5.32 3.66 -27.05
C TRP A 53 3.84 3.79 -27.42
N ASP A 54 3.45 4.92 -27.97
CA ASP A 54 2.13 5.08 -28.55
C ASP A 54 2.08 4.43 -29.94
N SER A 55 1.06 3.58 -30.18
CA SER A 55 0.94 2.86 -31.44
C SER A 55 0.74 3.78 -32.64
N TYR A 56 -0.04 4.86 -32.49
CA TYR A 56 -0.33 5.78 -33.59
C TYR A 56 0.90 6.58 -33.99
N GLN A 57 1.66 7.08 -33.01
CA GLN A 57 2.91 7.78 -33.25
C GLN A 57 3.93 6.88 -33.96
N VAL A 58 4.09 5.64 -33.51
CA VAL A 58 5.04 4.70 -34.11
C VAL A 58 4.60 4.30 -35.51
N ALA A 59 3.31 4.07 -35.74
CA ALA A 59 2.77 3.75 -37.06
C ALA A 59 2.96 4.91 -38.05
N ALA A 60 2.71 6.16 -37.61
CA ALA A 60 2.96 7.35 -38.42
C ALA A 60 4.44 7.44 -38.81
N TYR A 61 5.34 7.32 -37.84
CA TYR A 61 6.79 7.33 -38.10
C TYR A 61 7.23 6.19 -39.05
N ALA A 62 6.76 4.96 -38.81
CA ALA A 62 7.10 3.80 -39.63
C ALA A 62 6.62 3.93 -41.09
N THR A 63 5.57 4.71 -41.34
CA THR A 63 5.03 5.00 -42.67
C THR A 63 5.57 6.30 -43.27
N GLY A 64 6.53 6.97 -42.62
CA GLY A 64 7.14 8.20 -43.09
C GLY A 64 6.31 9.47 -42.85
N HIS A 65 5.22 9.37 -42.09
CA HIS A 65 4.41 10.51 -41.69
C HIS A 65 4.94 11.12 -40.38
N PRO A 66 4.78 12.44 -40.17
CA PRO A 66 5.05 13.06 -38.88
C PRO A 66 4.22 12.41 -37.78
N ALA A 67 4.84 12.08 -36.65
CA ALA A 67 4.13 11.55 -35.50
C ALA A 67 3.17 12.62 -34.94
N PRO A 68 1.86 12.31 -34.74
CA PRO A 68 0.93 13.25 -34.12
C PRO A 68 1.39 13.59 -32.70
N PRO A 69 1.25 14.84 -32.24
CA PRO A 69 1.59 15.19 -30.87
C PRO A 69 0.67 14.48 -29.88
N LEU A 70 1.22 14.03 -28.75
CA LEU A 70 0.40 13.51 -27.66
C LEU A 70 -0.40 14.64 -27.01
N PRO A 71 -1.59 14.35 -26.46
CA PRO A 71 -2.37 15.31 -25.69
C PRO A 71 -1.52 15.93 -24.58
N ASN A 72 -1.51 17.27 -24.50
CA ASN A 72 -0.79 18.01 -23.45
C ASN A 72 -1.63 18.25 -22.19
N ARG A 73 -2.94 18.03 -22.26
CA ARG A 73 -3.86 18.13 -21.13
C ARG A 73 -4.05 16.75 -20.51
N HIS A 74 -3.92 16.70 -19.19
CA HIS A 74 -4.24 15.52 -18.42
C HIS A 74 -5.73 15.23 -18.45
N GLN A 75 -6.09 13.98 -18.68
CA GLN A 75 -7.48 13.50 -18.71
C GLN A 75 -7.74 12.54 -17.55
N PRO A 76 -8.98 12.49 -17.02
CA PRO A 76 -9.34 11.55 -15.95
C PRO A 76 -9.09 10.07 -16.32
N GLY A 77 -9.10 9.74 -17.61
CA GLY A 77 -8.82 8.41 -18.17
C GLY A 77 -7.34 8.10 -18.38
N ASP A 78 -6.42 9.05 -18.18
CA ASP A 78 -4.98 8.78 -18.32
C ASP A 78 -4.54 7.66 -17.37
N LEU A 79 -3.82 6.70 -17.91
CA LEU A 79 -3.26 5.58 -17.16
C LEU A 79 -1.86 5.92 -16.67
N LEU A 80 -1.68 5.88 -15.36
CA LEU A 80 -0.42 6.13 -14.67
C LEU A 80 0.23 4.80 -14.25
N ASP A 81 1.53 4.67 -14.50
CA ASP A 81 2.29 3.54 -13.95
C ASP A 81 2.42 3.67 -12.42
N ARG A 82 3.01 2.65 -11.78
CA ARG A 82 3.20 2.64 -10.33
C ARG A 82 3.92 3.88 -9.77
N ILE A 83 4.96 4.36 -10.45
CA ILE A 83 5.74 5.51 -9.97
C ILE A 83 4.95 6.78 -10.17
N GLU A 84 4.34 6.93 -11.35
CA GLU A 84 3.51 8.09 -11.67
C GLU A 84 2.29 8.18 -10.75
N ALA A 85 1.66 7.06 -10.41
CA ALA A 85 0.55 7.00 -9.47
C ALA A 85 1.00 7.34 -8.04
N ALA A 86 2.20 6.90 -7.63
CA ALA A 86 2.77 7.29 -6.33
C ALA A 86 3.05 8.79 -6.27
N GLU A 87 3.71 9.34 -7.29
CA GLU A 87 3.96 10.77 -7.43
C GLU A 87 2.65 11.57 -7.43
N TYR A 88 1.63 11.07 -8.15
CA TYR A 88 0.31 11.70 -8.23
C TYR A 88 -0.37 11.83 -6.86
N LEU A 89 -0.23 10.83 -6.00
CA LEU A 89 -0.76 10.85 -4.63
C LEU A 89 0.19 11.50 -3.60
N GLY A 90 1.33 12.05 -4.03
CA GLY A 90 2.34 12.60 -3.13
C GLY A 90 3.02 11.55 -2.24
N LEU A 91 3.10 10.30 -2.70
CA LEU A 91 3.71 9.17 -2.00
C LEU A 91 5.09 8.86 -2.58
N THR A 92 5.99 8.36 -1.73
CA THR A 92 7.24 7.76 -2.21
C THR A 92 6.98 6.35 -2.78
N PRO A 93 7.83 5.84 -3.68
CA PRO A 93 7.70 4.47 -4.19
C PRO A 93 7.64 3.40 -3.08
N THR A 94 8.43 3.57 -2.02
CA THR A 94 8.40 2.67 -0.85
C THR A 94 7.08 2.75 -0.07
N ALA A 95 6.52 3.95 0.08
CA ALA A 95 5.22 4.12 0.73
C ALA A 95 4.11 3.47 -0.11
N TRP A 96 4.15 3.64 -1.43
CA TRP A 96 3.23 2.97 -2.35
C TRP A 96 3.28 1.45 -2.24
N GLU A 97 4.48 0.86 -2.27
CA GLU A 97 4.65 -0.60 -2.14
C GLU A 97 4.09 -1.12 -0.80
N ARG A 98 4.38 -0.42 0.30
CA ARG A 98 3.83 -0.75 1.62
C ARG A 98 2.31 -0.67 1.66
N ASP A 99 1.74 0.38 1.07
CA ASP A 99 0.29 0.57 1.04
C ASP A 99 -0.39 -0.45 0.11
N THR A 100 0.28 -0.85 -0.97
CA THR A 100 -0.14 -1.96 -1.86
C THR A 100 -0.22 -3.27 -1.10
N TYR A 101 0.83 -3.64 -0.36
CA TYR A 101 0.85 -4.87 0.46
C TYR A 101 -0.26 -4.90 1.51
N ARG A 102 -0.68 -3.73 2.01
CA ARG A 102 -1.74 -3.60 3.01
C ARG A 102 -3.14 -3.44 2.41
N ALA A 103 -3.29 -3.60 1.08
CA ALA A 103 -4.52 -3.35 0.35
C ALA A 103 -5.11 -1.95 0.63
N ARG A 104 -4.23 -0.94 0.74
CA ARG A 104 -4.58 0.47 0.99
C ARG A 104 -4.46 1.36 -0.25
N VAL A 105 -4.14 0.79 -1.40
CA VAL A 105 -4.23 1.43 -2.72
C VAL A 105 -5.32 0.72 -3.51
N PRO A 106 -5.97 1.40 -4.47
CA PRO A 106 -6.95 0.74 -5.34
C PRO A 106 -6.29 -0.35 -6.19
N GLU A 107 -7.08 -1.35 -6.59
CA GLU A 107 -6.64 -2.31 -7.61
C GLU A 107 -6.32 -1.59 -8.93
N PRO A 108 -5.40 -2.12 -9.76
CA PRO A 108 -5.07 -1.52 -11.05
C PRO A 108 -6.25 -1.60 -12.01
N ASP A 109 -6.52 -0.51 -12.72
CA ASP A 109 -7.58 -0.44 -13.73
C ASP A 109 -7.18 -1.16 -15.02
N ALA A 110 -5.88 -1.19 -15.35
CA ALA A 110 -5.36 -1.84 -16.55
C ALA A 110 -3.99 -2.48 -16.32
N ARG A 111 -3.65 -3.46 -17.17
CA ARG A 111 -2.35 -4.16 -17.13
C ARG A 111 -1.70 -4.30 -18.52
N PRO A 112 -1.43 -3.20 -19.24
CA PRO A 112 -0.72 -3.27 -20.52
C PRO A 112 0.63 -3.96 -20.33
N TYR A 113 0.87 -5.02 -21.09
CA TYR A 113 2.08 -5.86 -20.98
C TYR A 113 2.36 -6.34 -19.54
N ASN A 114 1.30 -6.72 -18.81
CA ASN A 114 1.33 -7.21 -17.44
C ASN A 114 1.86 -6.20 -16.39
N VAL A 115 1.92 -4.91 -16.74
CA VAL A 115 2.30 -3.85 -15.81
C VAL A 115 1.08 -3.13 -15.29
N PRO A 116 0.86 -3.07 -13.96
CA PRO A 116 -0.32 -2.42 -13.40
C PRO A 116 -0.30 -0.91 -13.63
N HIS A 117 -1.44 -0.37 -14.06
CA HIS A 117 -1.69 1.05 -14.27
C HIS A 117 -3.03 1.45 -13.64
N TRP A 118 -3.13 2.71 -13.25
CA TRP A 118 -4.31 3.29 -12.62
C TRP A 118 -4.78 4.52 -13.38
N HIS A 119 -6.09 4.67 -13.54
CA HIS A 119 -6.69 5.90 -14.05
C HIS A 119 -6.50 7.03 -13.04
N ARG A 120 -6.28 8.26 -13.53
CA ARG A 120 -6.28 9.46 -12.68
C ARG A 120 -7.56 9.58 -11.85
N SER A 121 -8.72 9.35 -12.47
CA SER A 121 -10.01 9.38 -11.77
C SER A 121 -10.13 8.38 -10.61
N THR A 122 -9.53 7.19 -10.75
CA THR A 122 -9.46 6.19 -9.68
C THR A 122 -8.60 6.71 -8.53
N LEU A 123 -7.46 7.33 -8.83
CA LEU A 123 -6.57 7.92 -7.83
C LEU A 123 -7.19 9.15 -7.16
N ASP A 124 -7.92 9.99 -7.89
CA ASP A 124 -8.64 11.15 -7.35
C ASP A 124 -9.70 10.72 -6.33
N ARG A 125 -10.51 9.71 -6.69
CA ARG A 125 -11.50 9.12 -5.78
C ARG A 125 -10.82 8.58 -4.53
N HIS A 126 -9.73 7.85 -4.71
CA HIS A 126 -8.95 7.30 -3.61
C HIS A 126 -8.37 8.39 -2.69
N ALA A 127 -7.84 9.48 -3.25
CA ALA A 127 -7.34 10.62 -2.50
C ALA A 127 -8.47 11.30 -1.71
N ALA A 128 -9.64 11.49 -2.32
CA ALA A 128 -10.82 12.05 -1.67
C ALA A 128 -11.28 11.18 -0.50
N ASP A 129 -11.33 9.85 -0.66
CA ASP A 129 -11.72 8.92 0.40
C ASP A 129 -10.71 8.91 1.57
N ARG A 130 -9.42 9.09 1.28
CA ARG A 130 -8.37 9.21 2.30
C ARG A 130 -8.43 10.52 3.08
N ALA A 131 -8.88 11.60 2.45
CA ALA A 131 -9.00 12.91 3.08
C ALA A 131 -10.20 13.01 4.03
N ARG A 132 -11.20 12.12 3.91
CA ARG A 132 -12.35 12.10 4.82
C ARG A 132 -11.87 11.85 6.26
N PRO A 133 -12.36 12.63 7.24
CA PRO A 133 -12.10 12.35 8.64
C PRO A 133 -12.55 10.92 8.93
N ARG A 134 -11.62 10.06 9.35
CA ARG A 134 -12.01 8.79 9.96
C ARG A 134 -12.77 9.16 11.21
N GLU A 135 -13.96 8.59 11.39
CA GLU A 135 -14.61 8.64 12.71
C GLU A 135 -13.57 8.22 13.75
N PRO A 136 -13.39 9.00 14.83
CA PRO A 136 -12.43 8.64 15.85
C PRO A 136 -12.75 7.23 16.32
N ALA A 137 -11.83 6.30 16.08
CA ALA A 137 -11.96 4.92 16.53
C ALA A 137 -12.20 4.99 18.04
N GLY A 138 -13.44 4.70 18.46
CA GLY A 138 -14.00 5.02 19.77
C GLY A 138 -12.96 5.07 20.88
N GLY A 139 -12.43 6.27 21.10
CA GLY A 139 -11.48 6.52 22.17
C GLY A 139 -12.24 6.60 23.49
N ARG A 140 -11.56 6.26 24.59
CA ARG A 140 -12.09 6.50 25.93
C ARG A 140 -12.53 7.97 26.04
N PRO A 141 -13.77 8.26 26.50
CA PRO A 141 -14.27 9.63 26.61
C PRO A 141 -13.29 10.53 27.37
N ALA A 142 -13.11 11.76 26.89
CA ALA A 142 -12.32 12.76 27.59
C ALA A 142 -12.89 12.97 29.01
N GLY A 143 -12.05 12.81 30.03
CA GLY A 143 -12.45 12.95 31.44
C GLY A 143 -12.90 11.66 32.14
N ALA A 144 -12.91 10.51 31.45
CA ALA A 144 -13.16 9.23 32.12
C ALA A 144 -12.02 8.89 33.08
N ARG A 145 -12.31 8.93 34.39
CA ARG A 145 -11.37 8.54 35.45
C ARG A 145 -11.18 7.02 35.44
N ASP A 146 -9.99 6.55 35.81
CA ASP A 146 -9.76 5.12 36.04
C ASP A 146 -10.67 4.64 37.16
N ALA A 147 -11.40 3.54 36.94
CA ALA A 147 -12.26 2.93 37.95
C ALA A 147 -11.46 2.54 39.21
N THR A 148 -10.16 2.26 39.03
CA THR A 148 -9.20 2.03 40.10
C THR A 148 -8.07 3.05 40.00
N PRO A 149 -7.76 3.83 41.05
CA PRO A 149 -6.58 4.70 41.06
C PRO A 149 -5.31 3.91 40.77
N ARG A 150 -4.45 4.41 39.87
CA ARG A 150 -3.24 3.71 39.43
C ARG A 150 -2.30 3.28 40.57
N ARG A 151 -2.30 4.03 41.68
CA ARG A 151 -1.52 3.71 42.89
C ARG A 151 -1.96 2.42 43.58
N ASP A 152 -3.23 2.04 43.44
CA ASP A 152 -3.83 0.90 44.16
C ASP A 152 -3.91 -0.36 43.26
N LEU A 153 -3.60 -0.21 41.96
CA LEU A 153 -3.83 -1.24 40.95
C LEU A 153 -2.99 -2.50 41.19
N ALA A 154 -1.74 -2.35 41.63
CA ALA A 154 -0.88 -3.49 41.93
C ALA A 154 -1.42 -4.35 43.07
N ALA A 155 -1.84 -3.71 44.17
CA ALA A 155 -2.42 -4.39 45.34
C ALA A 155 -3.74 -5.07 45.00
N ARG A 156 -4.61 -4.41 44.22
CA ARG A 156 -5.91 -4.98 43.80
C ARG A 156 -5.75 -6.14 42.82
N VAL A 157 -4.78 -6.09 41.91
CA VAL A 157 -4.46 -7.24 41.04
C VAL A 157 -3.94 -8.41 41.88
N ALA A 158 -3.05 -8.16 42.85
CA ALA A 158 -2.53 -9.21 43.74
C ALA A 158 -3.64 -9.89 44.56
N GLU A 159 -4.55 -9.10 45.15
CA GLU A 159 -5.72 -9.61 45.88
C GLU A 159 -6.57 -10.54 44.99
N LEU A 160 -6.87 -10.12 43.77
CA LEU A 160 -7.67 -10.92 42.84
C LEU A 160 -6.93 -12.16 42.33
N VAL A 161 -5.61 -12.09 42.17
CA VAL A 161 -4.79 -13.26 41.84
C VAL A 161 -4.90 -14.32 42.94
N GLU A 162 -4.77 -13.94 44.21
CA GLU A 162 -4.90 -14.86 45.34
C GLU A 162 -6.35 -15.37 45.52
N HIS A 163 -7.35 -14.52 45.30
CA HIS A 163 -8.75 -14.93 45.30
C HIS A 163 -9.05 -15.96 44.20
N HIS A 164 -8.61 -15.72 42.95
CA HIS A 164 -8.78 -16.67 41.86
C HIS A 164 -8.04 -17.99 42.10
N ARG A 165 -6.85 -17.94 42.73
CA ARG A 165 -6.11 -19.14 43.13
C ARG A 165 -6.87 -19.97 44.17
N SER A 166 -7.36 -19.32 45.21
CA SER A 166 -8.08 -19.99 46.31
C SER A 166 -9.43 -20.57 45.87
N GLN A 167 -10.17 -19.87 45.01
CA GLN A 167 -11.51 -20.29 44.56
C GLN A 167 -11.48 -21.25 43.36
N HIS A 168 -10.52 -21.12 42.44
CA HIS A 168 -10.54 -21.81 41.15
C HIS A 168 -9.28 -22.61 40.84
N GLY A 169 -8.25 -22.59 41.71
CA GLY A 169 -6.98 -23.29 41.51
C GLY A 169 -6.10 -22.71 40.38
N ARG A 170 -6.58 -21.70 39.64
CA ARG A 170 -5.86 -21.05 38.53
C ARG A 170 -6.22 -19.58 38.43
N VAL A 171 -5.24 -18.77 38.00
CA VAL A 171 -5.41 -17.33 37.79
C VAL A 171 -6.11 -17.08 36.45
N ASN A 172 -7.23 -16.34 36.46
CA ASN A 172 -7.91 -15.92 35.24
C ASN A 172 -7.70 -14.42 34.98
N ILE A 173 -6.65 -14.09 34.22
CA ILE A 173 -6.26 -12.69 33.92
C ILE A 173 -7.39 -11.91 33.23
N ALA A 174 -8.18 -12.55 32.37
CA ALA A 174 -9.30 -11.90 31.68
C ALA A 174 -10.45 -11.57 32.64
N ALA A 175 -10.68 -12.38 33.68
CA ALA A 175 -11.64 -12.05 34.74
C ALA A 175 -11.14 -10.86 35.57
N ILE A 176 -9.89 -10.87 36.00
CA ILE A 176 -9.25 -9.78 36.75
C ILE A 176 -9.30 -8.45 35.98
N ALA A 177 -9.00 -8.49 34.67
CA ALA A 177 -9.06 -7.31 33.81
C ALA A 177 -10.47 -6.72 33.70
N ARG A 178 -11.49 -7.58 33.57
CA ARG A 178 -12.90 -7.17 33.52
C ARG A 178 -13.35 -6.58 34.86
N GLU A 179 -12.97 -7.21 35.96
CA GLU A 179 -13.36 -6.78 37.30
C GLU A 179 -12.77 -5.42 37.69
N LEU A 180 -11.51 -5.16 37.33
CA LEU A 180 -10.85 -3.88 37.59
C LEU A 180 -11.09 -2.81 36.52
N GLY A 181 -11.77 -3.15 35.43
CA GLY A 181 -12.00 -2.25 34.30
C GLY A 181 -10.71 -1.79 33.62
N ILE A 182 -9.70 -2.66 33.52
CA ILE A 182 -8.40 -2.38 32.91
C ILE A 182 -8.13 -3.23 31.67
N ALA A 183 -7.16 -2.81 30.85
CA ALA A 183 -6.72 -3.59 29.71
C ALA A 183 -6.10 -4.93 30.16
N TYR A 184 -6.32 -5.99 29.37
CA TYR A 184 -5.74 -7.32 29.63
C TYR A 184 -4.23 -7.28 29.80
N SER A 185 -3.52 -6.52 28.95
CA SER A 185 -2.07 -6.37 29.02
C SER A 185 -1.61 -5.74 30.34
N THR A 186 -2.39 -4.81 30.90
CA THR A 186 -2.13 -4.21 32.21
C THR A 186 -2.32 -5.24 33.34
N ALA A 187 -3.43 -5.98 33.34
CA ALA A 187 -3.68 -7.04 34.32
C ALA A 187 -2.58 -8.12 34.29
N HIS A 188 -2.20 -8.56 33.09
CA HIS A 188 -1.15 -9.56 32.87
C HIS A 188 0.20 -9.10 33.43
N LYS A 189 0.59 -7.84 33.17
CA LYS A 189 1.84 -7.26 33.68
C LYS A 189 1.90 -7.31 35.22
N TYR A 190 0.86 -6.84 35.90
CA TYR A 190 0.85 -6.80 37.37
C TYR A 190 0.78 -8.20 38.00
N ALA A 191 0.00 -9.12 37.42
CA ALA A 191 -0.06 -10.50 37.88
C ALA A 191 1.28 -11.22 37.75
N HIS A 192 1.98 -11.00 36.62
CA HIS A 192 3.30 -11.58 36.41
C HIS A 192 4.37 -10.98 37.34
N SER A 193 4.29 -9.68 37.64
CA SER A 193 5.16 -9.04 38.64
C SER A 193 4.91 -9.54 40.07
N HIS A 194 3.66 -9.84 40.44
CA HIS A 194 3.31 -10.45 41.74
C HIS A 194 3.89 -11.86 41.89
N ASP A 195 3.84 -12.64 40.82
CA ASP A 195 4.39 -14.00 40.80
C ASP A 195 5.91 -14.02 40.86
N SER A 196 6.56 -13.05 40.23
CA SER A 196 8.02 -12.90 40.25
C SER A 196 8.54 -12.39 41.60
N ALA A 197 7.69 -11.72 42.39
CA ALA A 197 8.03 -11.17 43.71
C ALA A 197 7.70 -12.12 44.88
N SER A 198 6.97 -13.21 44.64
CA SER A 198 6.62 -14.20 45.68
C SER A 198 7.73 -15.27 45.80
N PRO A 199 8.32 -15.50 46.99
CA PRO A 199 9.33 -16.55 47.17
C PRO A 199 8.70 -17.95 46.97
N PRO A 200 9.49 -18.96 46.52
CA PRO A 200 8.97 -20.31 46.33
C PRO A 200 8.44 -20.86 47.66
N ARG A 201 7.13 -21.15 47.71
CA ARG A 201 6.53 -21.89 48.83
C ARG A 201 7.09 -23.30 48.82
N ASN A 202 8.01 -23.59 49.74
CA ASN A 202 8.43 -24.95 50.05
C ASN A 202 7.20 -25.79 50.36
N ARG A 203 6.94 -26.82 49.54
CA ARG A 203 6.02 -27.90 49.88
C ARG A 203 6.68 -28.75 50.96
N GLN A 204 6.03 -28.87 52.12
CA GLN A 204 6.28 -29.97 53.06
C GLN A 204 5.79 -31.27 52.44
#